data_AF-J0CZ92-F1
#
_entry.id   AF-J0CZ92-F1
#
_cell.length_a   1.000
_cell.length_b   1.000
_cell.length_c   1.000
_cell.angle_alpha   90.00
_cell.angle_beta   90.00
_cell.angle_gamma   90.00
#
_symmetry.space_group_name_H-M   'P 1'
#
loop_
_entity.id
_entity.type
_entity.pdbx_description
1 polymer ?
#
loop_
_entity_poly.entity_id
_entity_poly.type
_entity_poly.pdbx_seq_one_letter_code
_entity_poly.pdbx_strand_id
1 'polypeptide(L)' 'MSDVAAGDIVSVTTPSGKREGLVVGSHVDFNGRHILEIQFEPGAFYNAWYPTVTRVRRTTYTVPSYAGAQRTIERRVYW' A
#
# COMPACT_ATOMS: atom_id res chain seq x y z
N MET A 1 -3.03 4.05 16.06
CA MET A 1 -1.96 3.09 15.70
C MET A 1 -2.38 2.50 14.37
N SER A 2 -1.66 2.79 13.30
CA SER A 2 -2.05 2.37 11.96
C SER A 2 -1.76 0.87 11.82
N ASP A 3 -2.77 0.04 11.99
CA ASP A 3 -2.65 -1.41 11.85
C ASP A 3 -2.17 -1.74 10.42
N VAL A 4 -1.03 -2.44 10.32
CA VAL A 4 -0.43 -2.89 9.05
C VAL A 4 -0.78 -4.35 8.89
N ALA A 5 -1.52 -4.68 7.84
CA ALA A 5 -1.99 -6.03 7.56
C ALA A 5 -1.24 -6.65 6.37
N ALA A 6 -1.32 -7.98 6.25
CA ALA A 6 -0.88 -8.67 5.05
C ALA A 6 -1.61 -8.12 3.82
N GLY A 7 -0.86 -7.90 2.73
CA GLY A 7 -1.34 -7.28 1.49
C GLY A 7 -1.10 -5.77 1.39
N ASP A 8 -0.68 -5.11 2.47
CA ASP A 8 -0.24 -3.71 2.39
C ASP A 8 1.18 -3.59 1.82
N ILE A 9 1.42 -2.53 1.03
CA ILE A 9 2.77 -2.16 0.57
C ILE A 9 3.36 -1.20 1.60
N VAL A 10 4.59 -1.46 2.04
CA VAL A 10 5.28 -0.65 3.04
C VAL A 10 6.67 -0.25 2.57
N SER A 11 7.15 0.92 3.01
CA SER A 11 8.57 1.28 2.85
C SER A 11 9.31 0.91 4.11
N VAL A 12 10.32 0.08 3.94
CA VAL A 12 11.23 -0.34 4.99
C VAL A 12 12.52 0.45 4.84
N THR A 13 13.01 1.00 5.94
CA THR A 13 14.34 1.60 5.97
C THR A 13 15.35 0.50 6.32
N THR A 14 16.19 0.15 5.36
CA THR A 14 17.31 -0.79 5.51
C THR A 14 18.63 -0.01 5.57
N PRO A 15 19.75 -0.65 5.98
CA PRO A 15 21.07 -0.01 5.93
C PRO A 15 21.47 0.44 4.51
N SER A 16 20.90 -0.19 3.48
CA SER A 16 21.10 0.16 2.07
C SER A 16 20.17 1.27 1.55
N GLY A 17 19.25 1.78 2.37
CA GLY A 17 18.32 2.85 2.00
C GLY A 17 16.85 2.48 2.25
N LYS A 18 15.93 3.24 1.64
CA LYS A 18 14.49 2.92 1.70
C LYS A 18 14.12 1.96 0.58
N ARG A 19 13.44 0.87 0.92
CA ARG A 19 12.93 -0.11 -0.05
C ARG A 19 11.46 -0.37 0.21
N GLU A 20 10.69 -0.45 -0.87
CA GLU A 20 9.28 -0.83 -0.79
C GLU A 20 9.13 -2.34 -0.93
N GLY A 21 8.20 -2.91 -0.18
CA GLY A 21 7.87 -4.33 -0.25
C GLY A 21 6.45 -4.61 0.21
N LEU A 22 5.95 -5.78 -0.18
CA LEU A 22 4.63 -6.26 0.17
C LEU A 22 4.67 -6.97 1.52
N VAL A 23 3.78 -6.64 2.44
CA VAL A 23 3.63 -7.38 3.69
C VAL A 23 2.95 -8.72 3.38
N VAL A 24 3.65 -9.82 3.61
CA VAL A 24 3.11 -11.18 3.40
C VAL A 24 2.61 -11.81 4.68
N GLY A 25 3.13 -11.37 5.82
CA GLY A 25 2.82 -11.97 7.11
C GLY A 25 3.28 -11.11 8.28
N SER A 26 2.92 -11.56 9.47
CA SER A 26 3.43 -10.98 10.70
C SER A 26 3.43 -12.03 11.80
N HIS A 27 4.44 -11.99 12.66
CA HIS A 27 4.55 -12.88 13.82
C HIS A 27 5.09 -12.11 15.03
N VAL A 28 5.00 -12.71 16.21
CA VAL A 28 5.53 -12.13 17.45
C VAL A 28 6.77 -12.92 17.85
N ASP A 29 7.88 -12.22 18.11
CA ASP A 29 9.11 -12.85 18.59
C ASP A 29 9.03 -13.23 20.07
N PHE A 30 10.07 -13.90 20.58
CA PHE A 30 10.14 -14.30 21.99
C PHE A 30 10.20 -13.10 22.96
N ASN A 31 10.53 -11.91 22.48
CA ASN A 31 10.55 -10.66 23.25
C ASN A 31 9.21 -9.90 23.16
N GLY A 32 8.17 -10.49 22.57
CA GLY A 32 6.86 -9.86 22.42
C GLY A 32 6.83 -8.75 21.36
N ARG A 33 7.84 -8.65 20.50
CA ARG A 33 7.88 -7.67 19.41
C ARG A 33 7.10 -8.21 18.21
N HIS A 34 6.29 -7.36 17.62
CA HIS A 34 5.58 -7.66 16.38
C HIS A 34 6.53 -7.45 15.19
N ILE A 35 6.85 -8.54 14.50
CA ILE A 35 7.69 -8.58 13.33
C ILE A 35 6.80 -8.73 12.10
N LEU A 36 7.03 -7.87 11.10
CA LEU A 36 6.42 -7.94 9.79
C LEU A 36 7.35 -8.67 8.84
N GLU A 37 6.77 -9.58 8.07
CA GLU A 37 7.44 -10.29 6.99
C GLU A 37 7.10 -9.58 5.68
N ILE A 38 8.13 -9.03 5.03
CA ILE A 38 7.99 -8.21 3.83
C ILE A 38 8.70 -8.89 2.67
N GLN A 39 8.00 -9.10 1.57
CA GLN A 39 8.57 -9.59 0.32
C GLN A 39 8.99 -8.40 -0.55
N PHE A 40 10.28 -8.32 -0.84
CA PHE A 40 10.85 -7.42 -1.83
C PHE A 40 10.95 -8.13 -3.18
N GLU A 41 10.77 -7.38 -4.25
CA GLU A 41 11.11 -7.85 -5.60
C GLU A 41 12.65 -7.77 -5.80
N PRO A 42 13.31 -8.82 -6.33
CA PRO A 42 12.76 -10.07 -6.89
C PRO A 42 12.83 -11.25 -5.91
N GLY A 43 11.82 -11.41 -5.04
CA GLY A 43 11.62 -12.60 -4.20
C GLY A 43 12.36 -12.68 -2.86
N ALA A 44 12.98 -11.60 -2.37
CA ALA A 44 13.66 -11.61 -1.08
C ALA A 44 12.68 -11.33 0.07
N PHE A 45 12.66 -12.16 1.11
CA PHE A 45 11.90 -11.89 2.34
C PHE A 45 12.75 -11.11 3.34
N TYR A 46 12.12 -10.15 4.01
CA TYR A 46 12.76 -9.27 4.96
C TYR A 46 11.89 -9.09 6.20
N ASN A 47 12.50 -9.33 7.36
CA ASN A 47 11.84 -9.19 8.65
C ASN A 47 12.12 -7.81 9.20
N ALA A 48 11.07 -7.04 9.45
CA ALA A 48 11.20 -5.69 9.98
C ALA A 48 10.23 -5.47 11.13
N TRP A 49 10.64 -4.66 12.10
CA TRP A 49 9.82 -4.28 13.24
C TRP A 49 9.87 -2.76 13.39
N TYR A 50 8.98 -2.21 14.19
CA TYR A 50 9.00 -0.77 14.44
C TYR A 50 10.30 -0.35 15.16
N PRO A 51 11.01 0.73 14.75
CA PRO A 51 10.60 1.81 13.84
C PRO A 51 11.14 1.69 12.40
N THR A 52 11.76 0.55 12.03
CA THR A 52 12.38 0.42 10.70
C THR A 52 11.35 0.34 9.57
N VAL A 53 10.10 0.04 9.89
CA VAL A 53 8.97 0.07 8.95
C VAL A 53 8.25 1.41 9.01
N THR A 54 8.25 2.13 7.89
CA THR A 54 7.39 3.29 7.65
C THR A 54 6.30 2.90 6.67
N ARG A 55 5.03 2.90 7.11
CA ARG A 55 3.90 2.56 6.25
C ARG A 55 3.90 3.46 5.00
N VAL A 56 3.94 2.86 3.81
CA VAL A 56 3.68 3.59 2.57
C VAL A 56 2.22 3.45 2.23
N ARG A 57 1.67 4.58 1.82
CA ARG A 57 0.27 4.78 1.50
C ARG A 57 -0.10 3.84 0.35
N ARG A 58 -1.25 3.19 0.45
CA ARG A 58 -1.92 2.55 -0.69
C ARG A 58 -2.05 3.63 -1.77
N THR A 59 -1.23 3.59 -2.81
CA THR A 59 -1.50 4.34 -4.04
C THR A 59 -2.63 3.58 -4.73
N THR A 60 -3.85 3.74 -4.20
CA THR A 60 -5.02 3.44 -5.00
C THR A 60 -4.94 4.44 -6.14
N TYR A 61 -4.57 3.97 -7.33
CA TYR A 61 -4.93 4.65 -8.55
C TYR A 61 -6.47 4.62 -8.59
N THR A 62 -7.12 5.51 -7.84
CA THR A 62 -8.42 5.99 -8.24
C THR A 62 -8.14 6.69 -9.55
N VAL A 63 -8.21 5.93 -10.65
CA VAL A 63 -8.58 6.52 -11.92
C VAL A 63 -9.84 7.29 -11.56
N PRO A 64 -9.88 8.63 -11.67
CA PRO A 64 -11.15 9.31 -11.59
C PRO A 64 -11.95 8.74 -12.77
N SER A 65 -12.78 7.73 -12.52
CA SER A 65 -13.91 7.50 -13.40
C SER A 65 -14.58 8.85 -13.42
N TYR A 66 -14.64 9.48 -14.59
CA TYR A 66 -15.29 10.75 -14.80
C TYR A 66 -16.77 10.62 -14.42
N ALA A 67 -17.07 10.61 -13.12
CA ALA A 67 -18.39 10.59 -12.50
C ALA A 67 -18.94 12.02 -12.55
N GLY A 68 -18.95 12.60 -13.75
CA GLY A 68 -19.27 14.00 -13.97
C GLY A 68 -19.39 14.43 -15.43
N ALA A 69 -19.07 13.58 -16.41
CA ALA A 69 -19.40 13.90 -17.80
C ALA A 69 -20.87 13.56 -18.11
N GLN A 70 -21.81 14.20 -17.40
CA GLN A 70 -23.20 14.26 -17.85
C GLN A 70 -23.22 15.06 -19.15
N ARG A 71 -23.23 14.34 -20.27
CA ARG A 71 -23.40 14.94 -21.60
C ARG A 71 -24.88 15.32 -21.74
N THR A 72 -25.23 16.54 -21.36
CA THR A 72 -26.56 17.09 -21.65
C THR A 72 -26.68 17.27 -23.16
N ILE A 73 -27.42 16.38 -23.82
CA ILE A 73 -27.75 16.52 -25.24
C ILE A 73 -28.98 17.43 -25.32
N GLU A 74 -28.79 18.70 -25.68
CA GLU A 74 -29.90 19.58 -26.02
C GLU A 74 -30.48 19.16 -27.38
N ARG A 75 -31.66 18.52 -27.36
CA ARG A 75 -32.42 18.20 -28.57
C ARG A 75 -33.37 19.35 -28.88
N ARG A 76 -33.02 20.22 -29.83
CA ARG A 76 -33.97 21.20 -30.39
C ARG A 76 -34.85 20.49 -31.42
N VAL A 77 -36.16 20.43 -31.15
CA VAL A 77 -37.19 19.99 -32.09
C VAL A 77 -37.76 21.26 -32.75
N TYR A 78 -37.66 21.36 -34.07
CA TYR A 78 -38.40 22.33 -34.86
C TYR A 78 -39.61 21.60 -35.44
N TRP A 79 -40.80 22.11 -35.17
CA TRP A 79 -42.03 21.82 -35.91
C TRP A 79 -42.34 22.99 -36.83
#